data_AF-A0A3C1CDU1-F1
#
_entry.id   AF-A0A3C1CDU1-F1
#
_cell.length_a   1.000
_cell.length_b   1.000
_cell.length_c   1.000
_cell.angle_alpha   90.00
_cell.angle_beta   90.00
_cell.angle_gamma   90.00
#
_symmetry.space_group_name_H-M   'P 1'
#
loop_
_entity.id
_entity.type
_entity.pdbx_description
1 polymer ?
#
loop_
_entity_poly.entity_id
_entity_poly.type
_entity_poly.pdbx_seq_one_letter_code
_entity_poly.pdbx_strand_id
1 'polypeptide(L)'
;MRFGPEPLVAAGAVIAGGGYCYLAAGTSPFTTEADVVTAVPMAAGGAALVAGLVRRGAAEPGARARLWPWVAALGALALWELATYAAGFPFGRHAFPTVSSLYDEAARLRGLKALCFALWLALGFGLVLPS
;
A
#
# COMPACT_ATOMS: atom_id res chain seq x y z
N MET A 1 -2.49 31.75 -20.55
CA MET A 1 -3.11 30.62 -19.82
C MET A 1 -2.51 30.59 -18.42
N ARG A 2 -3.29 30.93 -17.39
CA ARG A 2 -2.84 30.83 -15.99
C ARG A 2 -3.14 29.41 -15.52
N PHE A 3 -2.10 28.60 -15.36
CA PHE A 3 -2.21 27.35 -14.61
C PHE A 3 -2.65 27.72 -13.19
N GLY A 4 -3.76 27.18 -12.71
CA GLY A 4 -4.18 27.35 -11.31
C GLY A 4 -3.15 26.74 -10.34
N PRO A 5 -3.36 26.82 -9.02
CA PRO A 5 -2.49 26.14 -8.06
C PRO A 5 -2.55 24.60 -8.19
N GLU A 6 -3.61 24.06 -8.80
CA GLU A 6 -3.88 22.63 -9.02
C GLU A 6 -2.67 21.84 -9.57
N PRO A 7 -2.02 22.22 -10.71
CA PRO A 7 -0.85 21.50 -11.22
C PRO A 7 0.37 21.58 -10.30
N LEU A 8 0.55 22.66 -9.54
CA LEU A 8 1.66 22.78 -8.60
C LEU A 8 1.44 21.88 -7.38
N VAL A 9 0.21 21.80 -6.89
CA VAL A 9 -0.18 20.89 -5.80
C VAL A 9 -0.05 19.43 -6.25
N ALA A 10 -0.51 19.09 -7.45
CA ALA A 10 -0.38 17.76 -8.02
C ALA A 10 1.09 17.36 -8.22
N ALA A 11 1.91 18.25 -8.77
CA ALA A 11 3.35 18.02 -8.93
C ALA A 11 4.03 17.86 -7.56
N GLY A 12 3.70 18.69 -6.58
CA GLY A 12 4.19 18.56 -5.21
C GLY A 12 3.84 17.22 -4.57
N ALA A 13 2.59 16.76 -4.74
CA ALA A 13 2.14 15.45 -4.25
C ALA A 13 2.86 14.28 -4.93
N VAL A 14 3.07 14.34 -6.24
CA VAL A 14 3.84 13.32 -6.99
C VAL A 14 5.29 13.29 -6.53
N ILE A 15 5.94 14.44 -6.36
CA ILE A 15 7.33 14.54 -5.90
C ILE A 15 7.45 14.02 -4.47
N ALA A 16 6.57 14.43 -3.56
CA ALA A 16 6.57 13.97 -2.18
C ALA A 16 6.30 12.45 -2.09
N GLY A 17 5.32 11.94 -2.85
CA GLY A 17 5.00 10.51 -2.92
C GLY A 17 6.16 9.69 -3.49
N GLY A 18 6.76 10.14 -4.59
CA GLY A 18 7.93 9.50 -5.19
C GLY A 18 9.16 9.51 -4.28
N GLY A 19 9.43 10.65 -3.63
CA GLY A 19 10.50 10.79 -2.65
C GLY A 19 10.31 9.84 -1.46
N TYR A 20 9.10 9.77 -0.91
CA TYR A 20 8.75 8.82 0.13
C TYR A 20 8.99 7.36 -0.32
N CYS A 21 8.53 6.97 -1.52
CA CYS A 21 8.72 5.61 -2.02
C CYS A 21 10.20 5.23 -2.14
N TYR A 22 11.04 6.17 -2.61
CA TYR A 22 12.47 5.96 -2.75
C TYR A 22 13.21 5.84 -1.40
N LEU A 23 12.75 6.59 -0.40
CA LEU A 23 13.24 6.50 0.98
C LEU A 23 12.81 5.18 1.63
N ALA A 24 11.53 4.82 1.53
CA ALA A 24 10.99 3.57 2.05
C ALA A 24 11.63 2.34 1.42
N ALA A 25 11.96 2.39 0.13
CA ALA A 25 12.71 1.32 -0.53
C ALA A 25 14.12 1.11 0.06
N GLY A 26 14.71 2.15 0.65
CA GLY A 26 16.05 2.09 1.23
C GLY A 26 16.13 1.37 2.58
N THR A 27 15.00 1.11 3.26
CA THR A 27 15.01 0.49 4.59
C THR A 27 15.11 -1.03 4.51
N SER A 28 15.73 -1.67 5.49
CA SER A 28 15.74 -3.13 5.60
C SER A 28 14.51 -3.63 6.38
N PRO A 29 13.93 -4.79 6.03
CA PRO A 29 12.81 -5.36 6.77
C PRO A 29 13.14 -5.54 8.26
N PHE A 30 12.16 -5.33 9.14
CA PHE A 30 12.28 -5.50 10.60
C PHE A 30 13.36 -4.62 11.26
N THR A 31 13.60 -3.43 10.69
CA THR A 31 14.44 -2.41 11.31
C THR A 31 13.59 -1.27 11.86
N THR A 32 14.08 -0.60 12.90
CA THR A 32 13.42 0.58 13.46
C THR A 32 13.18 1.67 12.40
N GLU A 33 14.07 1.80 11.42
CA GLU A 33 13.89 2.72 10.29
C GLU A 33 12.67 2.35 9.43
N ALA A 34 12.52 1.06 9.09
CA ALA A 34 11.35 0.58 8.36
C ALA A 34 10.06 0.75 9.16
N ASP A 35 10.11 0.52 10.47
CA ASP A 35 8.97 0.72 11.37
C ASP A 35 8.54 2.19 11.39
N VAL A 36 9.47 3.14 11.54
CA VAL A 36 9.19 4.58 11.54
C VAL A 36 8.62 5.04 10.20
N VAL A 37 9.27 4.64 9.09
CA VAL A 37 8.84 5.03 7.74
C VAL A 37 7.44 4.50 7.43
N THR A 38 7.03 3.37 8.01
CA THR A 38 5.69 2.81 7.82
C THR A 38 4.67 3.41 8.79
N ALA A 39 5.04 3.56 10.07
CA ALA A 39 4.14 4.01 11.13
C ALA A 39 3.66 5.45 10.94
N VAL A 40 4.54 6.35 10.51
CA VAL A 40 4.20 7.78 10.30
C VAL A 40 3.08 7.96 9.25
N PRO A 41 3.18 7.44 8.02
CA PRO A 41 2.13 7.56 7.03
C PRO A 41 0.89 6.74 7.38
N MET A 42 1.01 5.59 8.06
CA MET A 42 -0.15 4.86 8.59
C MET A 42 -0.91 5.70 9.63
N ALA A 43 -0.20 6.33 10.56
CA ALA A 43 -0.81 7.20 11.57
C ALA A 43 -1.44 8.44 10.94
N ALA A 44 -0.76 9.08 9.99
CA ALA A 44 -1.28 10.24 9.27
C ALA A 44 -2.52 9.88 8.43
N GLY A 45 -2.47 8.78 7.67
CA GLY A 45 -3.60 8.29 6.88
C GLY A 45 -4.78 7.86 7.75
N GLY A 46 -4.52 7.16 8.86
CA GLY A 46 -5.52 6.78 9.86
C GLY A 46 -6.18 7.99 10.51
N ALA A 47 -5.39 8.99 10.92
CA ALA A 47 -5.91 10.23 11.49
C ALA A 47 -6.75 11.03 10.47
N ALA A 48 -6.31 11.11 9.21
CA ALA A 48 -7.06 11.76 8.14
C ALA A 48 -8.38 11.04 7.85
N LEU A 49 -8.38 9.71 7.85
CA LEU A 49 -9.58 8.88 7.70
C LEU A 49 -10.55 9.14 8.85
N VAL A 50 -10.10 9.06 10.10
CA VAL A 50 -10.94 9.31 11.29
C VAL A 50 -11.49 10.73 11.27
N ALA A 51 -10.67 11.74 10.99
CA ALA A 51 -11.13 13.12 10.87
C ALA A 51 -12.17 13.28 9.75
N GLY A 52 -11.98 12.61 8.61
CA GLY A 52 -12.94 12.58 7.52
C GLY A 52 -14.27 11.94 7.93
N LEU A 53 -14.24 10.82 8.64
CA LEU A 53 -15.43 10.11 9.14
C LEU A 53 -16.18 10.95 10.19
N VAL A 54 -15.46 11.58 11.13
CA VAL A 54 -16.03 12.47 12.15
C VAL A 54 -16.69 13.68 11.50
N ARG A 55 -16.04 14.31 10.52
CA ARG A 55 -16.59 15.48 9.81
C ARG A 55 -17.78 15.14 8.91
N ARG A 56 -17.85 13.91 8.40
CA ARG A 56 -18.94 13.46 7.50
C ARG A 56 -20.16 12.91 8.23
N GLY A 57 -20.14 12.76 9.56
CA GLY A 57 -21.26 12.21 10.33
C GLY A 57 -21.56 10.78 9.89
N ALA A 58 -20.79 9.81 10.38
CA ALA A 58 -20.77 8.43 9.88
C ALA A 58 -22.15 7.75 9.81
N ALA A 59 -22.72 7.71 8.60
CA ALA A 59 -23.60 6.66 8.09
C ALA A 59 -23.73 6.84 6.56
N GLU A 60 -22.72 6.45 5.79
CA GLU A 60 -22.89 6.14 4.37
C GLU A 60 -23.38 4.68 4.27
N PRO A 61 -24.67 4.42 3.99
CA PRO A 61 -25.16 3.06 3.81
C PRO A 61 -24.62 2.53 2.48
N GLY A 62 -23.49 1.83 2.52
CA GLY A 62 -22.86 1.29 1.30
C GLY A 62 -21.37 1.05 1.39
N ALA A 63 -20.65 1.70 2.32
CA ALA A 63 -19.20 1.54 2.47
C ALA A 63 -18.79 0.07 2.66
N ARG A 64 -19.54 -0.70 3.46
CA ARG A 64 -19.30 -2.13 3.67
C ARG A 64 -19.49 -2.96 2.40
N ALA A 65 -20.50 -2.64 1.59
CA ALA A 65 -20.76 -3.32 0.32
C ALA A 65 -19.68 -3.01 -0.73
N ARG A 66 -19.16 -1.78 -0.74
CA ARG A 66 -18.07 -1.35 -1.64
C ARG A 66 -16.72 -1.97 -1.27
N LEU A 67 -16.45 -2.19 0.01
CA LEU A 67 -15.19 -2.76 0.49
C LEU A 67 -15.15 -4.29 0.47
N TRP A 68 -16.31 -4.96 0.55
CA TRP A 68 -16.37 -6.42 0.67
C TRP A 68 -15.64 -7.19 -0.45
N PRO A 69 -15.74 -6.82 -1.74
CA PRO A 69 -14.99 -7.48 -2.80
C PRO A 69 -13.47 -7.39 -2.59
N TRP A 70 -12.98 -6.26 -2.09
CA TRP A 70 -11.56 -6.06 -1.81
C TRP A 70 -11.11 -6.89 -0.60
N VAL A 71 -11.90 -6.91 0.47
CA VAL A 71 -11.65 -7.76 1.64
C VAL A 71 -11.62 -9.24 1.24
N ALA A 72 -12.58 -9.68 0.43
CA ALA A 72 -12.65 -11.05 -0.06
C ALA A 72 -11.46 -11.40 -0.97
N ALA A 73 -11.08 -10.51 -1.90
CA ALA A 73 -9.94 -10.72 -2.78
C ALA A 73 -8.61 -10.77 -2.01
N LEU A 74 -8.38 -9.83 -1.09
CA LEU A 74 -7.18 -9.81 -0.25
C LEU A 74 -7.12 -11.01 0.70
N GLY A 75 -8.27 -11.40 1.26
CA GLY A 75 -8.38 -12.60 2.10
C GLY A 75 -8.10 -13.88 1.32
N ALA A 76 -8.67 -14.04 0.12
CA ALA A 76 -8.39 -15.16 -0.75
C ALA A 76 -6.92 -15.22 -1.16
N LEU A 77 -6.32 -14.06 -1.49
CA LEU A 77 -4.90 -13.95 -1.82
C LEU A 77 -4.02 -14.37 -0.63
N ALA A 78 -4.33 -13.91 0.59
CA ALA A 78 -3.60 -14.27 1.80
C ALA A 78 -3.73 -15.75 2.15
N LEU A 79 -4.93 -16.33 1.98
CA LEU A 79 -5.15 -17.77 2.18
C LEU A 79 -4.38 -18.60 1.14
N TRP A 80 -4.35 -18.16 -0.12
CA TRP A 80 -3.56 -18.81 -1.17
C TRP A 80 -2.06 -18.74 -0.88
N GLU A 81 -1.54 -17.59 -0.47
CA GLU A 81 -0.15 -17.41 0.00
C GLU A 81 0.18 -18.36 1.16
N LEU A 82 -0.71 -18.46 2.16
CA LEU A 82 -0.48 -19.30 3.33
C LEU A 82 -0.53 -20.79 2.97
N ALA A 83 -1.47 -21.19 2.12
CA ALA A 83 -1.60 -22.57 1.65
C ALA A 83 -0.38 -23.00 0.81
N THR A 84 0.09 -22.13 -0.09
CA THR A 84 1.30 -22.38 -0.89
C THR A 84 2.57 -22.40 -0.05
N TYR A 85 2.69 -21.51 0.94
CA TYR A 85 3.78 -21.55 1.91
C TYR A 85 3.80 -22.85 2.73
N ALA A 86 2.64 -23.29 3.23
CA ALA A 86 2.51 -24.53 3.99
C ALA A 86 2.77 -25.78 3.12
N ALA A 87 2.31 -25.79 1.87
CA ALA A 87 2.54 -26.88 0.93
C ALA A 87 4.00 -26.94 0.42
N GLY A 88 4.67 -25.79 0.32
CA GLY A 88 6.07 -25.68 -0.12
C GLY A 88 7.11 -25.96 0.98
N PHE A 89 6.70 -26.12 2.23
CA PHE A 89 7.58 -26.42 3.37
C PHE A 89 8.55 -27.61 3.14
N PRO A 90 8.16 -28.69 2.42
CA PRO A 90 9.07 -29.80 2.13
C PRO A 90 10.05 -29.56 0.96
N PHE A 91 9.78 -28.58 0.06
CA PHE A 91 10.47 -28.42 -1.23
C PHE A 91 11.15 -27.06 -1.43
N GLY A 92 11.03 -26.16 -0.45
CA GLY A 92 11.59 -24.80 -0.49
C GLY A 92 10.67 -23.79 -1.18
N ARG A 93 10.78 -22.51 -0.77
CA ARG A 93 9.95 -21.38 -1.24
C ARG A 93 9.96 -21.13 -2.76
N HIS A 94 10.89 -21.73 -3.51
CA HIS A 94 11.01 -21.57 -4.96
C HIS A 94 10.12 -22.52 -5.76
N ALA A 95 9.62 -23.61 -5.16
CA ALA A 95 8.81 -24.60 -5.86
C ALA A 95 7.39 -24.08 -6.19
N PHE A 96 6.89 -23.11 -5.41
CA PHE A 96 5.58 -22.51 -5.59
C PHE A 96 5.72 -20.99 -5.52
N PRO A 97 5.90 -20.29 -6.66
CA PRO A 97 6.05 -18.85 -6.67
C PRO A 97 4.77 -18.19 -6.14
N THR A 98 4.92 -17.33 -5.14
CA THR A 98 3.86 -16.53 -4.55
C THR A 98 4.07 -15.04 -4.83
N VAL A 99 3.09 -14.19 -4.60
CA VAL A 99 3.26 -12.73 -4.66
C VAL A 99 4.33 -12.28 -3.68
N SER A 100 4.41 -12.90 -2.50
CA SER A 100 5.49 -12.64 -1.53
C SER A 100 6.87 -12.99 -2.09
N SER A 101 7.02 -14.12 -2.78
CA SER A 101 8.33 -14.49 -3.37
C SER A 101 8.70 -13.59 -4.56
N LEU A 102 7.71 -13.13 -5.32
CA LEU A 102 7.88 -12.11 -6.37
C LEU A 102 8.32 -10.76 -5.79
N TYR A 103 7.75 -10.36 -4.64
CA TYR A 103 8.17 -9.17 -3.92
C TYR A 103 9.60 -9.31 -3.38
N ASP A 104 9.96 -10.44 -2.78
CA ASP A 104 11.32 -10.68 -2.27
C ASP A 104 12.38 -10.56 -3.40
N GLU A 105 12.04 -11.08 -4.58
CA GLU A 105 12.85 -10.96 -5.79
C GLU A 105 12.98 -9.49 -6.25
N ALA A 106 11.85 -8.79 -6.35
CA ALA A 106 11.79 -7.38 -6.73
C ALA A 106 12.49 -6.47 -5.71
N ALA A 107 12.43 -6.82 -4.43
CA ALA A 107 13.00 -6.07 -3.32
C ALA A 107 14.54 -6.08 -3.32
N ARG A 108 15.17 -7.00 -4.07
CA ARG A 108 16.62 -6.97 -4.33
C ARG A 108 17.06 -5.71 -5.05
N LEU A 109 16.17 -5.14 -5.87
CA LEU A 109 16.43 -3.93 -6.65
C LEU A 109 15.66 -2.77 -6.03
N ARG A 110 16.39 -1.80 -5.48
CA ARG A 110 15.81 -0.62 -4.81
C ARG A 110 14.76 0.11 -5.65
N GLY A 111 14.97 0.19 -6.98
CA GLY A 111 14.01 0.80 -7.90
C GLY A 111 12.68 0.04 -8.00
N LEU A 112 12.73 -1.29 -8.09
CA LEU A 112 11.52 -2.13 -8.12
C LEU A 112 10.80 -2.11 -6.78
N LYS A 113 11.54 -2.13 -5.68
CA LYS A 113 10.97 -1.94 -4.34
C LYS A 113 10.25 -0.59 -4.20
N ALA A 114 10.84 0.49 -4.72
CA ALA A 114 10.20 1.81 -4.74
C ALA A 114 8.92 1.81 -5.60
N LEU A 115 8.93 1.11 -6.73
CA LEU A 115 7.74 0.93 -7.57
C LEU A 115 6.62 0.17 -6.82
N CYS A 116 6.96 -0.87 -6.05
CA CYS A 116 6.00 -1.58 -5.20
C CYS A 116 5.34 -0.64 -4.18
N PHE A 117 6.12 0.23 -3.52
CA PHE A 117 5.58 1.25 -2.62
C PHE A 117 4.68 2.26 -3.35
N ALA A 118 5.06 2.67 -4.57
CA ALA A 118 4.26 3.60 -5.36
C ALA A 118 2.92 2.98 -5.77
N LEU A 119 2.91 1.72 -6.21
CA LEU A 119 1.69 0.98 -6.53
C LEU A 119 0.79 0.80 -5.31
N TRP A 120 1.38 0.51 -4.14
CA TRP A 120 0.65 0.39 -2.89
C TRP A 120 -0.04 1.70 -2.50
N LEU A 121 0.67 2.83 -2.59
CA LEU A 121 0.10 4.15 -2.33
C LEU A 121 -0.99 4.53 -3.33
N ALA A 122 -0.78 4.23 -4.62
CA ALA A 122 -1.78 4.47 -5.66
C ALA A 122 -3.07 3.68 -5.40
N LEU A 123 -2.95 2.42 -4.97
CA LEU A 123 -4.09 1.59 -4.59
C LEU A 123 -4.84 2.17 -3.38
N GLY A 124 -4.12 2.58 -2.33
CA GLY A 124 -4.73 3.24 -1.17
C GLY A 124 -5.45 4.54 -1.55
N PHE A 125 -4.87 5.33 -2.44
CA PHE A 125 -5.48 6.56 -2.94
C PHE A 125 -6.79 6.29 -3.71
N GLY A 126 -6.80 5.27 -4.57
CA GLY A 126 -7.99 4.83 -5.30
C GLY A 126 -9.11 4.30 -4.40
N LEU A 127 -8.78 3.72 -3.23
CA LEU A 127 -9.76 3.26 -2.24
C LEU A 127 -10.36 4.40 -1.42
N VAL A 128 -9.58 5.45 -1.13
CA VAL A 128 -10.02 6.59 -0.30
C VAL A 128 -10.80 7.62 -1.12
N LEU A 129 -10.49 7.77 -2.41
CA LEU A 129 -11.24 8.67 -3.27
C LEU A 129 -12.67 8.15 -3.49
N PRO A 130 -13.70 8.99 -3.29
CA PRO A 130 -15.04 8.68 -3.77
C PRO A 130 -15.01 8.63 -5.30
N SER A 131 -15.30 7.45 -5.85
CA SER A 131 -15.62 7.25 -7.27
C SER A 131 -17.04 7.68 -7.56
#